data_AF-A0A1Q9DG29-F1
#
_entry.id   AF-A0A1Q9DG29-F1
#
_cell.length_a   1.000
_cell.length_b   1.000
_cell.length_c   1.000
_cell.angle_alpha   90.00
_cell.angle_beta   90.00
_cell.angle_gamma   90.00
#
_symmetry.space_group_name_H-M   'P 1'
#
loop_
_entity.id
_entity.type
_entity.pdbx_description
1 polymer ?
#
loop_
_entity_poly.entity_id
_entity_poly.type
_entity_poly.pdbx_seq_one_letter_code
_entity_poly.pdbx_strand_id
1 'polypeptide(L)'
;MTITVGIPAAATMNVSGVVGQAGDKLEFQYLRPADWTSGTITMTDICLTPQSCDNYQCPSHSKSKGAGLFGNSEADCCQRRICEEEKVECPAGKYEKHANYSNGKPGFDTQTCCVPILCPPKLCENETKWSDKGDVGLVGSTPEDCCEEVLCATHTCSDEPSKMRKLDIWISKGVARKGSTDEECCETKWCKDYVCEPSEHYGLKPDANTTKGSDRDTCCDVKKCDTYECPNDTKWKSKKNAIVGNTREECCEALTCDKYTCSNEDGVL
;
A
#
# COMPACT_ATOMS: atom_id res chain seq x y z
N MET A 1 -31.75 19.67 -57.92
CA MET A 1 -30.81 20.82 -58.01
C MET A 1 -30.11 20.73 -59.34
N THR A 2 -29.92 21.85 -60.03
CA THR A 2 -29.20 21.89 -61.31
C THR A 2 -27.92 22.67 -61.09
N ILE A 3 -26.77 22.02 -61.26
CA ILE A 3 -25.45 22.68 -61.22
C ILE A 3 -25.00 22.83 -62.67
N THR A 4 -24.77 24.08 -63.06
CA THR A 4 -24.37 24.44 -64.41
C THR A 4 -22.97 25.04 -64.34
N VAL A 5 -21.99 24.38 -64.95
CA VAL A 5 -20.63 24.89 -65.04
C VAL A 5 -20.25 25.07 -66.51
N GLY A 6 -19.86 26.29 -66.87
CA GLY A 6 -19.37 26.60 -68.21
C GLY A 6 -17.88 26.27 -68.32
N ILE A 7 -17.49 25.51 -69.35
CA ILE A 7 -16.11 25.07 -69.53
C ILE A 7 -15.50 25.75 -70.78
N PRO A 8 -14.42 26.54 -70.64
CA PRO A 8 -13.64 27.01 -71.78
C PRO A 8 -12.78 25.87 -72.37
N ALA A 9 -12.52 25.93 -73.67
CA ALA A 9 -11.94 24.83 -74.44
C ALA A 9 -10.60 24.31 -73.88
N ALA A 10 -10.46 22.98 -73.82
CA ALA A 10 -9.27 22.20 -73.46
C ALA A 10 -8.77 22.37 -72.00
N ALA A 11 -9.61 22.03 -71.03
CA ALA A 11 -9.21 21.90 -69.62
C ALA A 11 -9.68 20.57 -69.00
N THR A 12 -8.79 19.88 -68.29
CA THR A 12 -9.19 18.87 -67.30
C THR A 12 -9.78 19.58 -66.09
N MET A 13 -11.07 19.41 -65.86
CA MET A 13 -11.79 20.12 -64.81
C MET A 13 -12.15 19.17 -63.65
N ASN A 14 -11.73 19.53 -62.43
CA ASN A 14 -12.27 18.94 -61.21
C ASN A 14 -13.44 19.81 -60.76
N VAL A 15 -14.67 19.32 -60.91
CA VAL A 15 -15.87 20.02 -60.45
C VAL A 15 -16.14 19.64 -59.01
N SER A 16 -15.85 20.55 -58.07
CA SER A 16 -16.30 20.46 -56.69
C SER A 16 -17.32 21.57 -56.44
N GLY A 17 -18.56 21.22 -56.08
CA GLY A 17 -19.59 22.17 -55.69
C GLY A 17 -20.05 21.91 -54.26
N VAL A 18 -20.32 22.97 -53.49
CA VAL A 18 -20.87 22.84 -52.13
C VAL A 18 -22.39 22.95 -52.22
N VAL A 19 -23.10 21.94 -51.73
CA VAL A 19 -24.56 21.99 -51.59
C VAL A 19 -24.87 21.87 -50.10
N GLY A 20 -25.24 22.98 -49.46
CA GLY A 20 -25.67 23.01 -48.07
C GLY A 20 -26.20 24.38 -47.65
N GLN A 21 -27.14 24.42 -46.70
CA GLN A 21 -27.32 25.59 -45.85
C GLN A 21 -26.15 25.64 -44.85
N ALA A 22 -25.60 26.83 -44.65
CA ALA A 22 -24.45 27.17 -43.78
C ALA A 22 -23.96 26.05 -42.82
N GLY A 23 -22.94 25.28 -43.25
CA GLY A 23 -22.20 24.39 -42.35
C GLY A 23 -21.59 23.14 -42.99
N ASP A 24 -22.33 22.46 -43.87
CA ASP A 24 -21.93 21.13 -44.36
C ASP A 24 -21.39 21.16 -45.79
N LYS A 25 -20.17 20.63 -45.98
CA LYS A 25 -19.49 20.54 -47.26
C LYS A 25 -19.67 19.15 -47.85
N LEU A 26 -20.56 18.99 -48.82
CA LEU A 26 -20.59 17.81 -49.67
C LEU A 26 -19.58 17.99 -50.81
N GLU A 27 -18.59 17.12 -50.90
CA GLU A 27 -17.68 17.03 -52.05
C GLU A 27 -18.13 15.87 -52.95
N PHE A 28 -18.28 16.13 -54.25
CA PHE A 28 -18.48 15.10 -55.25
C PHE A 28 -17.37 15.22 -56.30
N GLN A 29 -16.89 14.08 -56.79
CA GLN A 29 -15.86 14.01 -57.83
C GLN A 29 -16.41 13.22 -59.03
N TYR A 30 -16.30 13.80 -60.21
CA TYR A 30 -16.67 13.12 -61.46
C TYR A 30 -15.49 12.24 -61.90
N LEU A 31 -15.65 10.92 -61.81
CA LEU A 31 -14.55 9.95 -62.03
C LEU A 31 -14.39 9.48 -63.49
N ARG A 32 -15.24 9.94 -64.43
CA ARG A 32 -15.06 9.59 -65.85
C ARG A 32 -14.30 10.69 -66.58
N PRO A 33 -13.05 10.44 -67.01
CA PRO A 33 -12.39 11.34 -67.95
C PRO A 33 -13.18 11.33 -69.26
N ALA A 34 -13.58 12.50 -69.71
CA ALA A 34 -14.17 12.71 -71.01
C ALA A 34 -13.49 13.92 -71.65
N ASP A 35 -13.17 13.80 -72.93
CA ASP A 35 -12.50 14.85 -73.70
C ASP A 35 -13.54 15.89 -74.12
N TRP A 36 -13.76 16.89 -73.27
CA TRP A 36 -14.70 17.97 -73.54
C TRP A 36 -14.01 19.10 -74.31
N THR A 37 -14.48 19.42 -75.51
CA THR A 37 -13.88 20.47 -76.35
C THR A 37 -14.50 21.85 -76.14
N SER A 38 -15.76 21.95 -75.72
CA SER A 38 -16.42 23.16 -75.18
C SER A 38 -17.88 22.85 -74.85
N GLY A 39 -18.46 23.42 -73.80
CA GLY A 39 -19.89 23.29 -73.54
C GLY A 39 -20.32 23.51 -72.10
N THR A 40 -21.61 23.29 -71.85
CA THR A 40 -22.24 23.35 -70.53
C THR A 40 -22.50 21.93 -70.06
N ILE A 41 -21.91 21.53 -68.93
CA ILE A 41 -22.29 20.28 -68.28
C ILE A 41 -23.44 20.60 -67.34
N THR A 42 -24.61 20.07 -67.66
CA THR A 42 -25.78 20.14 -66.78
C THR A 42 -25.92 18.80 -66.09
N MET A 43 -25.60 18.75 -64.80
CA MET A 43 -25.94 17.59 -63.98
C MET A 43 -27.38 17.79 -63.49
N THR A 44 -28.34 17.17 -64.19
CA THR A 44 -29.73 17.08 -63.73
C THR A 44 -29.92 15.81 -62.91
N ASP A 45 -31.00 15.78 -62.12
CA ASP A 45 -31.42 14.58 -61.39
C ASP A 45 -30.36 14.04 -60.41
N ILE A 46 -29.55 14.92 -59.83
CA ILE A 46 -28.71 14.58 -58.68
C ILE A 46 -29.64 14.23 -57.51
N CYS A 47 -29.95 12.95 -57.38
CA CYS A 47 -30.58 12.38 -56.20
C CYS A 47 -29.54 12.33 -55.10
N LEU A 48 -29.47 13.40 -54.30
CA LEU A 48 -28.83 13.34 -52.99
C LEU A 48 -29.73 12.47 -52.12
N THR A 49 -29.48 11.17 -52.10
CA THR A 49 -30.13 10.30 -51.12
C THR A 49 -29.62 10.73 -49.76
N PRO A 50 -30.49 11.14 -48.83
CA PRO A 50 -30.04 11.46 -47.48
C PRO A 50 -29.30 10.25 -46.94
N GLN A 51 -28.07 10.47 -46.46
CA GLN A 51 -27.26 9.41 -45.90
C GLN A 51 -27.99 8.91 -44.64
N SER A 52 -28.27 7.61 -44.61
CA SER A 52 -28.83 7.00 -43.41
C SER A 52 -27.79 7.03 -42.31
N CYS A 53 -28.23 7.36 -41.09
CA CYS A 53 -27.41 7.28 -39.89
C CYS A 53 -27.06 5.83 -39.51
N ASP A 54 -27.64 4.81 -40.17
CA ASP A 54 -27.41 3.39 -39.86
C ASP A 54 -25.94 2.97 -39.95
N ASN A 55 -25.16 3.63 -40.83
CA ASN A 55 -23.72 3.36 -41.00
C ASN A 55 -22.82 4.47 -40.41
N TYR A 56 -23.40 5.45 -39.71
CA TYR A 56 -22.63 6.54 -39.11
C TYR A 56 -21.96 6.05 -37.82
N GLN A 57 -20.63 6.18 -37.74
CA GLN A 57 -19.87 5.78 -36.56
C GLN A 57 -19.82 6.92 -35.54
N CYS A 58 -20.59 6.80 -34.47
CA CYS A 58 -20.55 7.74 -33.36
C CYS A 58 -19.23 7.59 -32.56
N PRO A 59 -18.65 8.68 -32.07
CA PRO A 59 -17.52 8.61 -31.15
C PRO A 59 -17.92 7.94 -29.83
N SER A 60 -16.92 7.51 -29.04
CA SER A 60 -17.11 6.70 -27.83
C SER A 60 -18.06 7.30 -26.80
N HIS A 61 -18.12 8.63 -26.69
CA HIS A 61 -18.95 9.36 -25.73
C HIS A 61 -20.41 9.57 -26.19
N SER A 62 -20.76 9.11 -27.39
CA SER A 62 -22.11 9.15 -27.92
C SER A 62 -22.56 7.75 -28.39
N LYS A 63 -23.85 7.61 -28.64
CA LYS A 63 -24.48 6.41 -29.22
C LYS A 63 -25.40 6.82 -30.36
N SER A 64 -25.65 5.89 -31.29
CA SER A 64 -26.59 6.16 -32.37
C SER A 64 -27.98 6.48 -31.81
N LYS A 65 -28.64 7.51 -32.38
CA LYS A 65 -30.01 7.88 -32.03
C LYS A 65 -31.04 6.81 -32.45
N GLY A 66 -30.64 5.83 -33.24
CA GLY A 66 -31.49 4.75 -33.73
C GLY A 66 -31.66 4.75 -35.25
N ALA A 67 -32.30 3.69 -35.74
CA ALA A 67 -32.51 3.48 -37.17
C ALA A 67 -33.54 4.43 -37.76
N GLY A 68 -33.45 4.68 -39.08
CA GLY A 68 -34.42 5.49 -39.82
C GLY A 68 -34.25 7.00 -39.70
N LEU A 69 -33.12 7.44 -39.12
CA LEU A 69 -32.70 8.83 -39.14
C LEU A 69 -31.76 9.10 -40.32
N PHE A 70 -31.82 10.33 -40.80
CA PHE A 70 -31.07 10.80 -41.95
C PHE A 70 -30.18 11.96 -41.55
N GLY A 71 -28.91 11.89 -41.92
CA GLY A 71 -27.91 12.88 -41.54
C GLY A 71 -26.50 12.41 -41.87
N ASN A 72 -25.55 13.34 -41.83
CA ASN A 72 -24.14 13.09 -42.10
C ASN A 72 -23.22 13.63 -41.01
N SER A 73 -23.79 14.17 -39.92
CA SER A 73 -23.06 14.72 -38.79
C SER A 73 -23.35 13.97 -37.49
N GLU A 74 -22.47 14.14 -36.49
CA GLU A 74 -22.71 13.62 -35.15
C GLU A 74 -23.98 14.21 -34.53
N ALA A 75 -24.25 15.50 -34.79
CA ALA A 75 -25.43 16.18 -34.26
C ALA A 75 -26.73 15.57 -34.82
N ASP A 76 -26.71 15.06 -36.05
CA ASP A 76 -27.85 14.40 -36.67
C ASP A 76 -27.99 12.96 -36.20
N CYS A 77 -26.91 12.19 -36.23
CA CYS A 77 -26.93 10.74 -36.09
C CYS A 77 -26.68 10.22 -34.67
N CYS A 78 -26.09 11.01 -33.78
CA CYS A 78 -25.63 10.57 -32.47
C CYS A 78 -26.28 11.36 -31.33
N GLN A 79 -26.53 10.68 -30.22
CA GLN A 79 -26.93 11.29 -28.96
C GLN A 79 -25.86 11.04 -27.90
N ARG A 80 -25.71 12.00 -26.97
CA ARG A 80 -24.80 11.83 -25.84
C ARG A 80 -25.25 10.65 -24.99
N ARG A 81 -24.27 9.89 -24.49
CA ARG A 81 -24.52 8.86 -23.49
C ARG A 81 -24.79 9.52 -22.14
N ILE A 82 -25.79 9.00 -21.43
CA ILE A 82 -26.21 9.48 -20.12
C ILE A 82 -25.96 8.39 -19.09
N CYS A 83 -25.30 8.74 -17.99
CA CYS A 83 -24.82 7.80 -16.99
C CYS A 83 -25.90 6.83 -16.48
N GLU A 84 -27.11 7.33 -16.22
CA GLU A 84 -28.24 6.51 -15.76
C GLU A 84 -28.72 5.50 -16.81
N GLU A 85 -28.81 5.91 -18.08
CA GLU A 85 -29.23 5.03 -19.18
C GLU A 85 -28.20 3.93 -19.44
N GLU A 86 -26.92 4.28 -19.36
CA GLU A 86 -25.80 3.33 -19.55
C GLU A 86 -25.61 2.41 -18.32
N LYS A 87 -26.34 2.66 -17.22
CA LYS A 87 -26.26 1.89 -15.96
C LYS A 87 -24.82 1.76 -15.45
N VAL A 88 -24.06 2.86 -15.49
CA VAL A 88 -22.67 2.86 -15.02
C VAL A 88 -22.62 2.54 -13.52
N GLU A 89 -21.94 1.44 -13.18
CA GLU A 89 -21.74 1.05 -11.78
C GLU A 89 -20.59 1.84 -11.16
N CYS A 90 -20.86 2.49 -10.03
CA CYS A 90 -19.84 3.13 -9.21
C CYS A 90 -19.41 2.15 -8.11
N PRO A 91 -18.13 1.73 -8.04
CA PRO A 91 -17.66 0.82 -7.00
C PRO A 91 -17.92 1.37 -5.61
N ALA A 92 -18.75 0.66 -4.84
CA ALA A 92 -19.12 1.07 -3.48
C ALA A 92 -17.87 1.25 -2.60
N GLY A 93 -17.90 2.27 -1.73
CA GLY A 93 -16.79 2.61 -0.84
C GLY A 93 -15.64 3.40 -1.49
N LYS A 94 -15.52 3.39 -2.82
CA LYS A 94 -14.48 4.16 -3.55
C LYS A 94 -15.07 5.30 -4.36
N TYR A 95 -16.25 5.10 -4.92
CA TYR A 95 -16.89 6.10 -5.75
C TYR A 95 -18.35 6.24 -5.38
N GLU A 96 -18.83 7.47 -5.42
CA GLU A 96 -20.26 7.79 -5.33
C GLU A 96 -20.76 8.28 -6.69
N LYS A 97 -22.06 8.12 -6.94
CA LYS A 97 -22.67 8.65 -8.16
C LYS A 97 -22.57 10.17 -8.13
N HIS A 98 -22.22 10.78 -9.25
CA HIS A 98 -22.25 12.23 -9.38
C HIS A 98 -23.65 12.77 -9.04
N ALA A 99 -23.76 13.95 -8.43
CA ALA A 99 -25.05 14.55 -8.04
C ALA A 99 -26.10 14.67 -9.18
N ASN A 100 -25.66 14.66 -10.44
CA ASN A 100 -26.50 14.76 -11.63
C ASN A 100 -26.67 13.41 -12.36
N TYR A 101 -26.26 12.29 -11.75
CA TYR A 101 -26.26 10.97 -12.37
C TYR A 101 -27.63 10.64 -13.00
N SER A 102 -28.71 10.85 -12.25
CA SER A 102 -30.10 10.68 -12.73
C SER A 102 -30.70 11.92 -13.39
N ASN A 103 -29.99 13.04 -13.38
CA ASN A 103 -30.43 14.32 -13.96
C ASN A 103 -29.72 14.59 -15.30
N GLY A 104 -29.52 13.56 -16.11
CA GLY A 104 -28.95 13.71 -17.45
C GLY A 104 -27.44 13.99 -17.48
N LYS A 105 -26.65 13.54 -16.48
CA LYS A 105 -25.18 13.65 -16.53
C LYS A 105 -24.65 12.94 -17.78
N PRO A 106 -23.94 13.66 -18.68
CA PRO A 106 -23.27 13.02 -19.80
C PRO A 106 -22.09 12.19 -19.29
N GLY A 107 -22.00 10.96 -19.77
CA GLY A 107 -20.96 10.01 -19.40
C GLY A 107 -21.36 8.57 -19.73
N PHE A 108 -20.37 7.70 -19.78
CA PHE A 108 -20.53 6.27 -20.09
C PHE A 108 -19.54 5.38 -19.33
N ASP A 109 -18.67 5.98 -18.52
CA ASP A 109 -17.66 5.28 -17.74
C ASP A 109 -17.64 5.79 -16.29
N THR A 110 -16.97 5.06 -15.41
CA THR A 110 -16.89 5.38 -13.99
C THR A 110 -16.27 6.75 -13.74
N GLN A 111 -15.29 7.19 -14.55
CA GLN A 111 -14.59 8.47 -14.35
C GLN A 111 -15.48 9.68 -14.65
N THR A 112 -16.39 9.55 -15.62
CA THR A 112 -17.29 10.62 -16.04
C THR A 112 -18.59 10.65 -15.24
N CYS A 113 -19.04 9.48 -14.74
CA CYS A 113 -20.31 9.30 -14.06
C CYS A 113 -20.22 9.24 -12.53
N CYS A 114 -19.05 8.92 -11.98
CA CYS A 114 -18.84 8.78 -10.55
C CYS A 114 -17.83 9.80 -10.04
N VAL A 115 -17.94 10.14 -8.76
CA VAL A 115 -17.04 11.03 -8.04
C VAL A 115 -16.25 10.17 -7.05
N PRO A 116 -14.91 10.29 -6.99
CA PRO A 116 -14.12 9.56 -6.01
C PRO A 116 -14.47 10.01 -4.60
N ILE A 117 -14.71 9.04 -3.71
CA ILE A 117 -14.84 9.28 -2.28
C ILE A 117 -13.42 9.44 -1.73
N LEU A 118 -13.07 10.65 -1.33
CA LEU A 118 -11.77 10.91 -0.74
C LEU A 118 -11.76 10.44 0.71
N CYS A 119 -10.63 9.86 1.11
CA CYS A 119 -10.40 9.43 2.49
C CYS A 119 -10.64 10.60 3.47
N PRO A 120 -11.57 10.47 4.43
CA PRO A 120 -11.88 11.54 5.35
C PRO A 120 -10.69 11.83 6.27
N PRO A 121 -10.45 13.11 6.61
CA PRO A 121 -9.44 13.44 7.62
C PRO A 121 -9.85 12.77 8.93
N LYS A 122 -8.89 12.14 9.62
CA LYS A 122 -9.07 11.43 10.89
C LYS A 122 -9.70 10.03 10.84
N LEU A 123 -9.84 9.43 9.66
CA LEU A 123 -10.35 8.05 9.59
C LEU A 123 -9.47 7.07 10.40
N CYS A 124 -8.16 7.31 10.41
CA CYS A 124 -7.19 6.46 11.08
C CYS A 124 -6.94 6.84 12.57
N GLU A 125 -7.46 7.98 13.05
CA GLU A 125 -7.17 8.47 14.43
C GLU A 125 -7.91 7.67 15.53
N ASN A 126 -9.02 7.02 15.20
CA ASN A 126 -9.88 6.37 16.20
C ASN A 126 -9.42 4.95 16.57
N GLU A 127 -8.44 4.40 15.87
CA GLU A 127 -7.97 3.04 16.09
C GLU A 127 -6.44 2.99 16.16
N THR A 128 -5.91 2.45 17.25
CA THR A 128 -4.47 2.28 17.51
C THR A 128 -3.78 1.29 16.55
N LYS A 129 -4.50 0.78 15.55
CA LYS A 129 -3.99 -0.20 14.58
C LYS A 129 -3.74 0.40 13.21
N TRP A 130 -4.04 1.67 13.02
CA TRP A 130 -4.03 2.32 11.72
C TRP A 130 -3.28 3.64 11.78
N SER A 131 -2.53 3.93 10.73
CA SER A 131 -1.88 5.23 10.50
C SER A 131 -2.27 5.74 9.13
N ASP A 132 -2.30 7.06 8.96
CA ASP A 132 -2.54 7.66 7.65
C ASP A 132 -1.44 7.23 6.66
N LYS A 133 -1.83 6.82 5.45
CA LYS A 133 -0.88 6.51 4.35
C LYS A 133 -0.11 7.73 3.84
N GLY A 134 -0.43 8.94 4.30
CA GLY A 134 0.28 10.18 3.96
C GLY A 134 0.03 10.74 2.55
N ASP A 135 -0.63 9.99 1.67
CA ASP A 135 -0.89 10.41 0.29
C ASP A 135 -2.16 11.27 0.16
N VAL A 136 -2.02 12.43 -0.48
CA VAL A 136 -3.17 13.26 -0.89
C VAL A 136 -3.89 12.60 -2.07
N GLY A 137 -5.22 12.47 -1.98
CA GLY A 137 -6.04 11.95 -3.07
C GLY A 137 -6.27 10.42 -3.06
N LEU A 138 -6.03 9.76 -1.92
CA LEU A 138 -6.47 8.38 -1.74
C LEU A 138 -8.00 8.27 -1.83
N VAL A 139 -8.44 7.23 -2.54
CA VAL A 139 -9.85 6.99 -2.83
C VAL A 139 -10.34 5.79 -2.02
N GLY A 140 -11.33 6.02 -1.16
CA GLY A 140 -11.84 5.01 -0.24
C GLY A 140 -12.63 5.62 0.91
N SER A 141 -13.41 4.77 1.57
CA SER A 141 -14.20 5.14 2.76
C SER A 141 -13.92 4.25 3.97
N THR A 142 -13.09 3.20 3.82
CA THR A 142 -12.76 2.28 4.90
C THR A 142 -11.31 2.43 5.35
N PRO A 143 -10.97 2.04 6.60
CA PRO A 143 -9.58 2.06 7.06
C PRO A 143 -8.64 1.27 6.16
N GLU A 144 -9.06 0.17 5.55
CA GLU A 144 -8.21 -0.64 4.67
C GLU A 144 -7.81 0.11 3.38
N ASP A 145 -8.73 0.90 2.83
CA ASP A 145 -8.46 1.71 1.65
C ASP A 145 -7.57 2.91 2.01
N CYS A 146 -7.83 3.55 3.14
CA CYS A 146 -7.27 4.86 3.49
C CYS A 146 -6.07 4.85 4.44
N CYS A 147 -5.94 3.82 5.26
CA CYS A 147 -4.96 3.71 6.32
C CYS A 147 -3.99 2.56 6.06
N GLU A 148 -2.79 2.67 6.62
CA GLU A 148 -1.81 1.60 6.71
C GLU A 148 -1.87 0.97 8.09
N GLU A 149 -1.65 -0.34 8.17
CA GLU A 149 -1.66 -1.05 9.44
C GLU A 149 -0.41 -0.69 10.26
N VAL A 150 -0.61 -0.21 11.48
CA VAL A 150 0.47 0.00 12.44
C VAL A 150 0.86 -1.34 13.03
N LEU A 151 2.08 -1.77 12.73
CA LEU A 151 2.64 -3.00 13.26
C LEU A 151 3.40 -2.69 14.55
N CYS A 152 3.27 -3.57 15.54
CA CYS A 152 4.07 -3.49 16.76
C CYS A 152 5.59 -3.57 16.48
N ALA A 153 5.99 -3.98 15.28
CA ALA A 153 7.39 -3.96 14.83
C ALA A 153 7.97 -2.54 14.70
N THR A 154 7.15 -1.49 14.55
CA THR A 154 7.62 -0.10 14.55
C THR A 154 7.40 0.60 15.89
N HIS A 155 6.61 0.00 16.80
CA HIS A 155 6.36 0.56 18.12
C HIS A 155 7.59 0.49 19.01
N THR A 156 7.91 1.61 19.66
CA THR A 156 8.94 1.70 20.71
C THR A 156 8.22 1.70 22.05
N CYS A 157 8.47 0.67 22.86
CA CYS A 157 7.94 0.62 24.22
C CYS A 157 8.43 1.81 25.03
N SER A 158 7.60 2.34 25.94
CA SER A 158 8.07 3.37 26.88
C SER A 158 9.33 2.93 27.61
N ASP A 159 10.17 3.90 27.99
CA ASP A 159 11.49 3.72 28.65
C ASP A 159 11.43 3.06 30.04
N GLU A 160 10.32 2.42 30.40
CA GLU A 160 10.27 1.56 31.57
C GLU A 160 11.20 0.35 31.34
N PRO A 161 12.24 0.15 32.16
CA PRO A 161 13.20 -0.94 31.98
C PRO A 161 12.58 -2.33 32.09
N SER A 162 11.29 -2.42 32.44
CA SER A 162 10.53 -3.67 32.48
C SER A 162 9.68 -3.95 31.25
N LYS A 163 9.56 -3.03 30.28
CA LYS A 163 8.76 -3.25 29.08
C LYS A 163 9.66 -3.66 27.93
N MET A 164 9.38 -4.83 27.37
CA MET A 164 9.97 -5.27 26.11
C MET A 164 8.88 -5.46 25.08
N ARG A 165 9.26 -5.36 23.80
CA ARG A 165 8.35 -5.64 22.70
C ARG A 165 8.02 -7.13 22.68
N LYS A 166 6.76 -7.48 22.40
CA LYS A 166 6.24 -8.87 22.29
C LYS A 166 6.82 -9.66 21.09
N LEU A 167 8.06 -9.38 20.71
CA LEU A 167 8.67 -9.78 19.43
C LEU A 167 8.85 -11.30 19.31
N ASP A 168 9.18 -11.98 20.42
CA ASP A 168 9.75 -13.33 20.37
C ASP A 168 8.71 -14.45 20.19
N ILE A 169 7.45 -14.22 20.57
CA ILE A 169 6.40 -15.25 20.45
C ILE A 169 5.80 -15.28 19.03
N TRP A 170 5.88 -14.18 18.28
CA TRP A 170 5.12 -14.02 17.03
C TRP A 170 5.95 -14.19 15.76
N ILE A 171 7.27 -13.91 15.80
CA ILE A 171 8.17 -14.20 14.67
C ILE A 171 8.15 -15.70 14.35
N SER A 172 8.04 -16.56 15.37
CA SER A 172 7.93 -18.02 15.18
C SER A 172 6.66 -18.48 14.45
N LYS A 173 5.63 -17.63 14.34
CA LYS A 173 4.34 -17.94 13.68
C LYS A 173 4.12 -17.16 12.39
N GLY A 174 5.01 -16.25 12.00
CA GLY A 174 4.93 -15.49 10.74
C GLY A 174 3.77 -14.49 10.65
N VAL A 175 3.09 -14.17 11.77
CA VAL A 175 2.00 -13.18 11.78
C VAL A 175 2.47 -11.93 12.52
N ALA A 176 2.60 -10.81 11.80
CA ALA A 176 2.91 -9.53 12.40
C ALA A 176 1.74 -9.07 13.29
N ARG A 177 2.05 -8.67 14.52
CA ARG A 177 1.06 -8.16 15.48
C ARG A 177 0.76 -6.70 15.18
N LYS A 178 -0.52 -6.36 15.04
CA LYS A 178 -1.00 -4.98 14.87
C LYS A 178 -1.15 -4.28 16.22
N GLY A 179 -0.85 -2.99 16.25
CA GLY A 179 -1.02 -2.12 17.42
C GLY A 179 0.00 -0.99 17.46
N SER A 180 -0.32 0.05 18.23
CA SER A 180 0.51 1.27 18.39
C SER A 180 0.67 1.70 19.85
N THR A 181 0.19 0.91 20.80
CA THR A 181 0.32 1.22 22.23
C THR A 181 1.17 0.19 22.95
N ASP A 182 1.67 0.57 24.12
CA ASP A 182 2.42 -0.33 24.99
C ASP A 182 1.60 -1.55 25.40
N GLU A 183 0.31 -1.40 25.67
CA GLU A 183 -0.58 -2.49 26.05
C GLU A 183 -0.71 -3.51 24.91
N GLU A 184 -0.78 -3.01 23.68
CA GLU A 184 -0.89 -3.85 22.48
C GLU A 184 0.43 -4.52 22.14
N CYS A 185 1.53 -3.76 22.17
CA CYS A 185 2.82 -4.13 21.57
C CYS A 185 3.91 -4.53 22.55
N CYS A 186 3.78 -4.16 23.81
CA CYS A 186 4.77 -4.41 24.85
C CYS A 186 4.23 -5.39 25.88
N GLU A 187 5.14 -6.13 26.50
CA GLU A 187 4.89 -6.98 27.65
C GLU A 187 5.85 -6.64 28.76
N THR A 188 5.38 -6.81 29.99
CA THR A 188 6.23 -6.69 31.17
C THR A 188 7.13 -7.91 31.24
N LYS A 189 8.44 -7.70 31.13
CA LYS A 189 9.44 -8.71 31.44
C LYS A 189 9.68 -8.75 32.94
N TRP A 190 9.70 -9.97 33.46
CA TRP A 190 10.09 -10.24 34.83
C TRP A 190 11.53 -10.70 34.84
N CYS A 191 12.27 -10.33 35.89
CA CYS A 191 13.67 -10.70 36.00
C CYS A 191 13.87 -12.22 36.02
N LYS A 192 12.88 -13.02 36.47
CA LYS A 192 12.92 -14.49 36.38
C LYS A 192 13.12 -15.02 34.96
N ASP A 193 12.68 -14.27 33.94
CA ASP A 193 12.78 -14.65 32.52
C ASP A 193 14.02 -14.01 31.87
N TYR A 194 14.84 -13.28 32.63
CA TYR A 194 16.08 -12.68 32.17
C TYR A 194 17.25 -13.66 32.28
N VAL A 195 18.12 -13.67 31.27
CA VAL A 195 19.34 -14.46 31.27
C VAL A 195 20.52 -13.54 31.61
N CYS A 196 21.11 -13.74 32.78
CA CYS A 196 22.28 -12.98 33.22
C CYS A 196 23.54 -13.46 32.48
N GLU A 197 24.10 -12.63 31.60
CA GLU A 197 25.34 -12.93 30.86
C GLU A 197 26.51 -12.02 31.28
N PRO A 198 27.74 -12.57 31.39
CA PRO A 198 28.07 -13.99 31.38
C PRO A 198 27.53 -14.73 32.61
N SER A 199 26.98 -15.92 32.41
CA SER A 199 26.29 -16.70 33.45
C SER A 199 27.21 -17.21 34.57
N GLU A 200 28.53 -17.22 34.34
CA GLU A 200 29.55 -17.57 35.33
C GLU A 200 29.71 -16.46 36.39
N HIS A 201 29.53 -15.19 36.00
CA HIS A 201 29.77 -14.05 36.90
C HIS A 201 28.50 -13.40 37.44
N TYR A 202 27.36 -13.64 36.80
CA TYR A 202 26.10 -13.01 37.18
C TYR A 202 25.03 -14.06 37.46
N GLY A 203 24.22 -13.81 38.49
CA GLY A 203 23.06 -14.60 38.86
C GLY A 203 21.85 -13.70 39.00
N LEU A 204 20.65 -14.28 38.88
CA LEU A 204 19.42 -13.54 39.14
C LEU A 204 19.39 -13.07 40.60
N LYS A 205 18.83 -11.88 40.82
CA LYS A 205 18.58 -11.38 42.18
C LYS A 205 17.59 -12.30 42.91
N PRO A 206 17.64 -12.39 44.27
CA PRO A 206 16.78 -13.29 45.04
C PRO A 206 15.26 -13.05 44.82
N ASP A 207 14.88 -11.82 44.50
CA ASP A 207 13.52 -11.35 44.25
C ASP A 207 13.12 -11.37 42.76
N ALA A 208 13.89 -12.02 41.89
CA ALA A 208 13.67 -12.02 40.44
C ALA A 208 12.25 -12.47 40.00
N ASN A 209 11.56 -13.29 40.80
CA ASN A 209 10.18 -13.72 40.54
C ASN A 209 9.14 -12.61 40.69
N THR A 210 9.43 -11.58 41.49
CA THR A 210 8.53 -10.45 41.79
C THR A 210 9.07 -9.12 41.29
N THR A 211 10.28 -9.11 40.73
CA THR A 211 10.93 -7.89 40.25
C THR A 211 10.79 -7.77 38.74
N LYS A 212 10.28 -6.61 38.34
CA LYS A 212 10.10 -6.25 36.93
C LYS A 212 11.41 -5.67 36.40
N GLY A 213 11.85 -6.15 35.25
CA GLY A 213 13.10 -5.69 34.65
C GLY A 213 13.47 -6.52 33.42
N SER A 214 14.23 -5.90 32.53
CA SER A 214 14.68 -6.51 31.28
C SER A 214 16.17 -6.28 30.99
N ASP A 215 16.89 -5.68 31.93
CA ASP A 215 18.31 -5.39 31.85
C ASP A 215 19.09 -6.05 32.99
N ARG A 216 20.40 -6.18 32.79
CA ARG A 216 21.31 -6.85 33.72
C ARG A 216 21.37 -6.15 35.07
N ASP A 217 21.39 -4.82 35.11
CA ASP A 217 21.60 -4.07 36.35
C ASP A 217 20.36 -4.15 37.26
N THR A 218 19.18 -4.22 36.65
CA THR A 218 17.91 -4.44 37.33
C THR A 218 17.78 -5.89 37.80
N CYS A 219 18.11 -6.88 36.95
CA CYS A 219 17.77 -8.28 37.19
C CYS A 219 18.86 -9.17 37.76
N CYS A 220 20.13 -8.77 37.67
CA CYS A 220 21.26 -9.61 38.03
C CYS A 220 22.07 -9.00 39.17
N ASP A 221 22.57 -9.88 40.03
CA ASP A 221 23.63 -9.57 40.98
C ASP A 221 24.90 -10.31 40.57
N VAL A 222 26.03 -9.73 40.98
CA VAL A 222 27.34 -10.35 40.79
C VAL A 222 27.44 -11.59 41.69
N LYS A 223 27.75 -12.75 41.10
CA LYS A 223 28.07 -13.96 41.84
C LYS A 223 29.38 -13.75 42.58
N LYS A 224 29.29 -13.92 43.89
CA LYS A 224 30.44 -13.89 44.78
C LYS A 224 30.83 -15.32 45.12
N CYS A 225 32.12 -15.50 45.37
CA CYS A 225 32.66 -16.80 45.72
C CYS A 225 32.05 -17.37 47.01
N ASP A 226 31.45 -16.56 47.88
CA ASP A 226 30.78 -17.07 49.10
C ASP A 226 29.65 -18.08 48.83
N THR A 227 29.05 -18.05 47.64
CA THR A 227 27.98 -18.99 47.21
C THR A 227 28.49 -20.25 46.49
N TYR A 228 29.77 -20.29 46.11
CA TYR A 228 30.37 -21.48 45.49
C TYR A 228 30.66 -22.55 46.58
N GLU A 229 31.03 -23.77 46.20
CA GLU A 229 31.55 -24.76 47.15
C GLU A 229 32.87 -25.32 46.62
N CYS A 230 33.97 -25.02 47.31
CA CYS A 230 35.29 -25.50 46.90
C CYS A 230 35.39 -27.03 47.08
N PRO A 231 35.85 -27.78 46.06
CA PRO A 231 36.12 -29.21 46.19
C PRO A 231 37.10 -29.52 47.34
N ASN A 232 37.00 -30.72 47.92
CA ASN A 232 37.76 -31.15 49.10
C ASN A 232 39.30 -31.06 48.97
N ASP A 233 39.82 -31.05 47.75
CA ASP A 233 41.26 -30.91 47.44
C ASP A 233 41.71 -29.44 47.30
N THR A 234 40.82 -28.49 47.57
CA THR A 234 41.08 -27.05 47.52
C THR A 234 40.59 -26.36 48.79
N LYS A 235 40.98 -25.10 48.96
CA LYS A 235 40.43 -24.21 49.98
C LYS A 235 39.98 -22.90 49.36
N TRP A 236 39.11 -22.20 50.06
CA TRP A 236 38.71 -20.84 49.70
C TRP A 236 39.90 -19.90 49.59
N LYS A 237 39.92 -19.07 48.54
CA LYS A 237 40.79 -17.90 48.52
C LYS A 237 40.44 -16.95 49.66
N SER A 238 41.46 -16.20 50.12
CA SER A 238 41.29 -15.20 51.18
C SER A 238 40.24 -14.15 50.79
N LYS A 239 39.38 -13.75 51.73
CA LYS A 239 38.29 -12.77 51.51
C LYS A 239 37.23 -13.23 50.48
N LYS A 240 36.79 -14.49 50.54
CA LYS A 240 35.79 -15.06 49.60
C LYS A 240 34.55 -14.19 49.34
N ASN A 241 34.05 -13.44 50.34
CA ASN A 241 32.88 -12.56 50.22
C ASN A 241 33.14 -11.29 49.36
N ALA A 242 34.39 -11.02 49.00
CA ALA A 242 34.81 -9.88 48.19
C ALA A 242 35.28 -10.28 46.78
N ILE A 243 35.38 -11.58 46.49
CA ILE A 243 35.83 -12.09 45.20
C ILE A 243 34.61 -12.33 44.33
N VAL A 244 34.61 -11.71 43.15
CA VAL A 244 33.65 -11.97 42.07
C VAL A 244 34.08 -13.24 41.35
N GLY A 245 33.18 -14.19 41.21
CA GLY A 245 33.43 -15.47 40.56
C GLY A 245 32.52 -16.57 41.06
N ASN A 246 32.38 -17.61 40.26
CA ASN A 246 31.64 -18.82 40.64
C ASN A 246 32.34 -20.11 40.19
N THR A 247 33.58 -20.02 39.72
CA THR A 247 34.37 -21.17 39.25
C THR A 247 35.39 -21.60 40.30
N ARG A 248 35.89 -22.83 40.16
CA ARG A 248 36.94 -23.38 41.03
C ARG A 248 38.18 -22.51 41.00
N GLU A 249 38.60 -22.10 39.81
CA GLU A 249 39.83 -21.35 39.56
C GLU A 249 39.75 -19.92 40.12
N GLU A 250 38.56 -19.32 40.11
CA GLU A 250 38.32 -17.99 40.65
C GLU A 250 38.24 -17.99 42.16
N CYS A 251 37.55 -18.98 42.74
CA CYS A 251 37.14 -18.98 44.13
C CYS A 251 38.02 -19.78 45.07
N CYS A 252 38.74 -20.77 44.52
CA CYS A 252 39.51 -21.72 45.30
C CYS A 252 41.00 -21.63 44.96
N GLU A 253 41.84 -21.96 45.91
CA GLU A 253 43.27 -22.14 45.75
C GLU A 253 43.63 -23.58 46.16
N ALA A 254 44.68 -24.13 45.55
CA ALA A 254 45.16 -25.45 45.88
C ALA A 254 45.57 -25.53 47.36
N LEU A 255 45.31 -26.68 47.99
CA LEU A 255 45.89 -27.01 49.28
C LEU A 255 47.39 -27.27 49.07
N THR A 256 48.24 -26.29 49.37
CA THR A 256 49.69 -26.53 49.40
C THR A 256 50.09 -27.14 50.74
N CYS A 257 50.97 -28.16 50.69
CA CYS A 257 51.53 -28.80 51.87
C CYS A 257 52.38 -27.86 52.74
N ASP A 258 52.67 -26.64 52.29
CA ASP A 258 53.47 -25.65 53.01
C ASP A 258 52.90 -25.27 54.38
N LYS A 259 51.63 -25.60 54.66
CA LYS A 259 51.00 -25.44 55.98
C LYS A 259 50.81 -26.75 56.77
N TYR A 260 51.02 -27.90 56.14
CA TYR A 260 51.04 -29.18 56.84
C TYR A 260 52.48 -29.46 57.26
N THR A 261 52.80 -29.14 58.51
CA THR A 261 53.95 -29.76 59.16
C THR A 261 53.69 -31.25 59.21
N CYS A 262 54.38 -32.03 58.37
CA CYS A 262 54.54 -33.45 58.62
C CYS A 262 55.23 -33.57 59.97
N SER A 263 54.46 -33.82 61.03
CA SER A 263 55.01 -34.33 62.28
C SER A 263 55.60 -35.69 61.96
N ASN A 264 56.89 -35.70 61.63
CA ASN A 264 57.70 -36.91 61.51
C ASN A 264 57.89 -37.54 62.90
N GLU A 265 56.80 -37.86 63.60
CA GLU A 265 56.90 -38.55 64.89
C GLU A 265 56.80 -40.08 64.75
N ASP A 266 56.39 -40.62 63.60
CA ASP A 266 56.40 -42.07 63.38
C ASP A 266 56.97 -42.44 62.01
N GLY A 267 58.29 -42.37 61.90
CA GLY A 267 59.06 -42.77 60.74
C GLY A 267 60.29 -43.59 61.12
N VAL A 268 60.07 -44.74 61.75
CA VAL A 268 60.97 -45.89 61.57
C VAL A 268 60.81 -46.34 60.12
N LEU A 269 61.83 -46.07 59.31
CA LEU A 269 62.11 -46.76 58.04
C LEU A 269 63.11 -47.87 58.31
#